data_AF-A0A3N5TST3-F1
#
_entry.id   AF-A0A3N5TST3-F1
#
_cell.length_a   1.000
_cell.length_b   1.000
_cell.length_c   1.000
_cell.angle_alpha   90.00
_cell.angle_beta   90.00
_cell.angle_gamma   90.00
#
_symmetry.space_group_name_H-M   'P 1'
#
loop_
_entity.id
_entity.type
_entity.pdbx_description
1 polymer ?
#
loop_
_entity_poly.entity_id
_entity_poly.type
_entity_poly.pdbx_seq_one_letter_code
_entity_poly.pdbx_strand_id
1 'polypeptide(L)'
;MELIKQQHLMFLYELGYTTKGRYRKQPVKLTAVKGLTVERDSLRFSSPEDVLNSPTLLINIFEESLRLKLPLSAEATRIVKEFAYLADDGFINAPETVQAFERILLSPSRVFSVLREMLNTGFLVKLIPEFRGVVNRIQYDEYHVYPVDKHLLRTVQTIKNFGNSGDPNVNPLYGEIYRNLKHRKLLLWAALLHDIGKGVDSDDHSVSGAEMVRRVVTAKGFSAQDTETVDFLVQKHLYLVKAATRRDIHDEETAITCAREIEDIERLKMLYLLTVADCMSTGPNAWNEWTATLLRDLFLKVLNILEKGELATREVVRGTEIKKERVLVALKTDAERREVDNLFSALSPRYLLYATPDQILQDISCYQRLGDREFMWNVTRTADSKSRTVKICAKDRPGLFSKIAGVFTLNSIDIIDAQIFTWRNKIAVDIFEVKPPPDQLFEEERWLRTEEDLENALAGKLDLMVALHKKISGYRRRHSPLINRPNRVEVDNHSSSFFTIIEVFTYDYPGLLFNITDALFACRLDI
;
A
#
# COMPACT_ATOMS: atom_id res chain seq x y z
N MET A 1 2.09 25.38 -11.07
CA MET A 1 2.46 26.62 -10.35
C MET A 1 3.92 26.60 -9.87
N GLU A 2 4.39 25.55 -9.17
CA GLU A 2 5.77 25.49 -8.64
C GLU A 2 6.88 25.59 -9.70
N LEU A 3 6.73 24.94 -10.86
CA LEU A 3 7.72 25.00 -11.96
C LEU A 3 7.84 26.40 -12.56
N ILE A 4 6.71 27.06 -12.81
CA ILE A 4 6.66 28.43 -13.34
C ILE A 4 7.27 29.39 -12.33
N LYS A 5 6.97 29.19 -11.04
CA LYS A 5 7.57 29.97 -9.94
C LYS A 5 9.08 29.75 -9.87
N GLN A 6 9.58 28.52 -9.99
CA GLN A 6 11.01 28.22 -9.99
C GLN A 6 11.72 28.78 -11.22
N GLN A 7 11.15 28.65 -12.42
CA GLN A 7 11.70 29.21 -13.65
C GLN A 7 11.70 30.74 -13.61
N HIS A 8 10.65 31.36 -13.10
CA HIS A 8 10.57 32.81 -12.92
C HIS A 8 11.59 33.31 -11.89
N LEU A 9 11.74 32.62 -10.75
CA LEU A 9 12.75 32.95 -9.74
C LEU A 9 14.17 32.77 -10.27
N MET A 10 14.43 31.71 -11.04
CA MET A 10 15.73 31.48 -11.68
C MET A 10 16.02 32.58 -12.71
N PHE A 11 15.04 32.93 -13.54
CA PHE A 11 15.15 33.99 -14.53
C PHE A 11 15.40 35.37 -13.90
N LEU A 12 14.66 35.72 -12.84
CA LEU A 12 14.89 36.96 -12.08
C LEU A 12 16.26 36.99 -11.40
N TYR A 13 16.74 35.85 -10.92
CA TYR A 13 18.07 35.72 -10.33
C TYR A 13 19.17 35.85 -11.40
N GLU A 14 19.02 35.19 -12.56
CA GLU A 14 19.96 35.29 -13.70
C GLU A 14 20.05 36.72 -14.23
N LEU A 15 18.94 37.46 -14.27
CA LEU A 15 18.89 38.87 -14.64
C LEU A 15 19.36 39.84 -13.54
N GLY A 16 19.68 39.34 -12.35
CA GLY A 16 20.18 40.16 -11.24
C GLY A 16 19.12 41.00 -10.52
N TYR A 17 17.83 40.70 -10.70
CA TYR A 17 16.71 41.44 -10.10
C TYR A 17 16.39 41.02 -8.65
N THR A 18 16.98 39.93 -8.13
CA THR A 18 16.84 39.58 -6.71
C THR A 18 17.81 40.40 -5.85
N THR A 19 17.27 41.23 -4.95
CA THR A 19 18.02 42.18 -4.12
C THR A 19 19.13 41.51 -3.30
N LYS A 20 20.33 42.10 -3.36
CA LYS A 20 21.53 41.76 -2.57
C LYS A 20 21.25 41.80 -1.06
N GLY A 21 20.80 40.69 -0.48
CA GLY A 21 20.99 40.42 0.95
C GLY A 21 22.47 40.16 1.21
N ARG A 22 23.01 40.65 2.33
CA ARG A 22 24.43 40.48 2.73
C ARG A 22 24.86 39.00 2.63
N TYR A 23 25.52 38.62 1.54
CA TYR A 23 26.11 37.29 1.39
C TYR A 23 27.35 37.20 2.29
N ARG A 24 27.30 36.30 3.29
CA ARG A 24 28.52 35.68 3.81
C ARG A 24 29.26 35.11 2.58
N LYS A 25 30.53 35.45 2.38
CA LYS A 25 31.39 34.87 1.34
C LYS A 25 31.41 33.36 1.50
N GLN A 26 30.52 32.64 0.81
CA GLN A 26 30.63 31.21 0.65
C GLN A 26 31.82 30.93 -0.29
N PRO A 27 32.59 29.86 -0.07
CA PRO A 27 33.67 29.49 -0.97
C PRO A 27 33.12 29.28 -2.39
N VAL A 28 33.81 29.81 -3.39
CA VAL A 28 33.45 29.64 -4.80
C VAL A 28 33.47 28.15 -5.12
N LYS A 29 32.30 27.59 -5.47
CA LYS A 29 32.20 26.20 -5.91
C LYS A 29 32.80 26.10 -7.30
N LEU A 30 33.82 25.26 -7.47
CA LEU A 30 34.46 24.99 -8.75
C LEU A 30 34.10 23.59 -9.24
N THR A 31 33.93 23.45 -10.55
CA THR A 31 33.80 22.15 -11.20
C THR A 31 35.17 21.64 -11.63
N ALA A 32 35.39 20.33 -11.47
CA ALA A 32 36.60 19.65 -11.94
C ALA A 32 36.40 19.07 -13.36
N VAL A 33 35.19 19.14 -13.91
CA VAL A 33 34.86 18.60 -15.23
C VAL A 33 35.18 19.65 -16.29
N LYS A 34 36.15 19.34 -17.15
CA LYS A 34 36.51 20.20 -18.29
C LYS A 34 35.30 20.35 -19.23
N GLY A 35 34.99 21.59 -19.61
CA GLY A 35 33.81 21.91 -20.44
C GLY A 35 32.57 22.32 -19.63
N LEU A 36 32.63 22.27 -18.30
CA LEU A 36 31.61 22.85 -17.42
C LEU A 36 32.20 24.04 -16.63
N THR A 37 31.34 25.00 -16.30
CA THR A 37 31.67 26.15 -15.44
C THR A 37 30.56 26.42 -14.44
N VAL A 38 30.91 27.11 -13.35
CA VAL A 38 29.95 27.60 -12.35
C VAL A 38 29.88 29.12 -12.46
N GLU A 39 28.70 29.64 -12.74
CA GLU A 39 28.45 31.08 -12.78
C GLU A 39 27.16 31.38 -12.01
N ARG A 40 27.21 32.35 -11.08
CA ARG A 40 26.06 32.79 -10.28
C ARG A 40 25.28 31.61 -9.67
N ASP A 41 25.97 30.74 -8.92
CA ASP A 41 25.36 29.56 -8.28
C ASP A 41 24.58 28.63 -9.23
N SER A 42 24.93 28.61 -10.53
CA SER A 42 24.34 27.71 -11.54
C SER A 42 25.44 27.03 -12.36
N LEU A 43 25.16 25.82 -12.82
CA LEU A 43 26.04 25.09 -13.73
C LEU A 43 25.77 25.43 -15.19
N ARG A 44 26.85 25.61 -15.94
CA ARG A 44 26.84 25.95 -17.37
C ARG A 44 27.83 25.10 -18.14
N PHE A 45 27.62 24.99 -19.45
CA PHE A 45 28.69 24.55 -20.37
C PHE A 45 29.62 25.74 -20.63
N SER A 46 30.92 25.49 -20.78
CA SER A 46 31.88 26.52 -21.18
C SER A 46 31.58 27.05 -22.58
N SER A 47 31.16 26.17 -23.49
CA SER A 47 30.72 26.50 -24.83
C SER A 47 29.82 25.37 -25.39
N PRO A 48 28.91 25.64 -26.34
CA PRO A 48 28.18 24.59 -27.07
C PRO A 48 29.11 23.65 -27.84
N GLU A 49 30.25 24.14 -28.33
CA GLU A 49 31.26 23.36 -29.06
C GLU A 49 31.86 22.24 -28.20
N ASP A 50 32.01 22.47 -26.89
CA ASP A 50 32.50 21.43 -25.98
C ASP A 50 31.57 20.21 -25.93
N VAL A 51 30.25 20.41 -26.06
CA VAL A 51 29.26 19.33 -26.08
C VAL A 51 29.36 18.53 -27.39
N LEU A 52 29.60 19.19 -28.51
CA LEU A 52 29.86 18.52 -29.80
C LEU A 52 31.14 17.68 -29.76
N ASN A 53 32.20 18.23 -29.15
CA ASN A 53 33.48 17.54 -29.02
C ASN A 53 33.44 16.41 -28.00
N SER A 54 32.61 16.53 -26.96
CA SER A 54 32.49 15.55 -25.88
C SER A 54 31.03 15.38 -25.45
N PRO A 55 30.23 14.55 -26.15
CA PRO A 55 28.82 14.32 -25.82
C PRO A 55 28.56 13.83 -24.39
N THR A 56 29.56 13.20 -23.75
CA THR A 56 29.52 12.79 -22.32
C THR A 56 29.20 13.94 -21.37
N LEU A 57 29.45 15.19 -21.77
CA LEU A 57 29.05 16.36 -20.99
C LEU A 57 27.53 16.45 -20.73
N LEU A 58 26.71 15.83 -21.59
CA LEU A 58 25.25 15.80 -21.44
C LEU A 58 24.80 15.06 -20.17
N ILE A 59 25.51 14.00 -19.74
CA ILE A 59 25.22 13.31 -18.48
C ILE A 59 26.05 13.91 -17.33
N ASN A 60 27.30 14.31 -17.61
CA ASN A 60 28.21 14.84 -16.58
C ASN A 60 27.68 16.13 -15.94
N ILE A 61 26.94 16.96 -16.66
CA ILE A 61 26.36 18.19 -16.09
C ILE A 61 25.36 17.89 -14.96
N PHE A 62 24.56 16.82 -15.09
CA PHE A 62 23.63 16.38 -14.04
C PHE A 62 24.37 15.75 -12.86
N GLU A 63 25.43 15.00 -13.13
CA GLU A 63 26.27 14.45 -12.08
C GLU A 63 27.01 15.56 -11.31
N GLU A 64 27.52 16.57 -12.01
CA GLU A 64 28.14 17.75 -11.38
C GLU A 64 27.12 18.59 -10.62
N SER A 65 25.88 18.71 -11.12
CA SER A 65 24.75 19.31 -10.39
C SER A 65 24.52 18.60 -9.08
N LEU A 66 24.55 17.27 -9.11
CA LEU A 66 24.50 16.45 -7.92
C LEU A 66 25.74 16.69 -7.03
N ARG A 67 26.96 16.71 -7.54
CA ARG A 67 28.14 16.88 -6.69
C ARG A 67 28.17 18.25 -6.00
N LEU A 68 27.90 19.31 -6.75
CA LEU A 68 28.00 20.70 -6.29
C LEU A 68 26.74 21.22 -5.61
N LYS A 69 25.62 20.50 -5.70
CA LYS A 69 24.31 20.95 -5.20
C LYS A 69 23.91 22.28 -5.83
N LEU A 70 24.07 22.39 -7.16
CA LEU A 70 23.74 23.58 -7.94
C LEU A 70 22.78 23.20 -9.08
N PRO A 71 21.75 24.00 -9.37
CA PRO A 71 20.89 23.78 -10.52
C PRO A 71 21.62 24.07 -11.84
N LEU A 72 21.06 23.59 -12.94
CA LEU A 72 21.47 24.03 -14.28
C LEU A 72 20.96 25.45 -14.55
N SER A 73 21.73 26.25 -15.30
CA SER A 73 21.24 27.53 -15.83
C SER A 73 20.18 27.33 -16.91
N ALA A 74 19.46 28.40 -17.26
CA ALA A 74 18.53 28.38 -18.40
C ALA A 74 19.23 28.03 -19.72
N GLU A 75 20.45 28.55 -19.91
CA GLU A 75 21.28 28.26 -21.07
C GLU A 75 21.72 26.78 -21.11
N ALA A 76 22.18 26.22 -19.99
CA ALA A 76 22.54 24.82 -19.90
C ALA A 76 21.34 23.92 -20.19
N THR A 77 20.17 24.26 -19.65
CA THR A 77 18.91 23.57 -19.91
C THR A 77 18.57 23.57 -21.40
N ARG A 78 18.77 24.70 -22.09
CA ARG A 78 18.56 24.83 -23.55
C ARG A 78 19.55 23.98 -24.33
N ILE A 79 20.84 24.04 -23.99
CA ILE A 79 21.90 23.24 -24.65
C ILE A 79 21.62 21.74 -24.51
N VAL A 80 21.27 21.25 -23.31
CA VAL A 80 20.91 19.83 -23.14
C VAL A 80 19.77 19.42 -24.07
N LYS A 81 18.73 20.26 -24.21
CA LYS A 81 17.59 19.99 -25.10
C LYS A 81 18.01 19.96 -26.57
N GLU A 82 18.78 20.95 -27.01
CA GLU A 82 19.20 21.09 -28.40
C GLU A 82 20.16 19.99 -28.83
N PHE A 83 21.06 19.55 -27.94
CA PHE A 83 22.08 18.55 -28.25
C PHE A 83 21.71 17.13 -27.80
N ALA A 84 20.50 16.90 -27.28
CA ALA A 84 20.03 15.56 -26.87
C ALA A 84 20.07 14.52 -28.02
N TYR A 85 20.10 14.95 -29.29
CA TYR A 85 20.25 14.04 -30.43
C TYR A 85 21.60 13.31 -30.45
N LEU A 86 22.65 13.87 -29.82
CA LEU A 86 23.97 13.25 -29.71
C LEU A 86 24.00 12.04 -28.77
N ALA A 87 22.99 11.90 -27.91
CA ALA A 87 22.86 10.76 -27.01
C ALA A 87 22.23 9.56 -27.74
N ASP A 88 22.94 8.98 -28.70
CA ASP A 88 22.49 7.79 -29.45
C ASP A 88 22.44 6.50 -28.59
N ASP A 89 22.09 5.36 -29.21
CA ASP A 89 21.98 4.08 -28.51
C ASP A 89 23.32 3.62 -27.90
N GLY A 90 24.45 3.98 -28.52
CA GLY A 90 25.78 3.72 -27.98
C GLY A 90 26.05 4.55 -26.73
N PHE A 91 25.70 5.84 -26.76
CA PHE A 91 25.83 6.76 -25.63
C PHE A 91 24.97 6.34 -24.44
N ILE A 92 23.67 6.07 -24.65
CA ILE A 92 22.73 5.85 -23.53
C ILE A 92 22.98 4.52 -22.82
N ASN A 93 23.63 3.56 -23.49
CA ASN A 93 23.96 2.25 -22.95
C ASN A 93 25.45 2.10 -22.61
N ALA A 94 26.27 3.13 -22.87
CA ALA A 94 27.69 3.14 -22.48
C ALA A 94 27.82 2.97 -20.95
N PRO A 95 28.72 2.10 -20.45
CA PRO A 95 28.90 1.85 -19.03
C PRO A 95 29.10 3.13 -18.20
N GLU A 96 29.85 4.10 -18.73
CA GLU A 96 30.12 5.37 -18.06
C GLU A 96 28.84 6.19 -17.86
N THR A 97 27.97 6.24 -18.89
CA THR A 97 26.68 6.94 -18.83
C THR A 97 25.73 6.26 -17.86
N VAL A 98 25.65 4.93 -17.90
CA VAL A 98 24.80 4.15 -16.97
C VAL A 98 25.25 4.35 -15.53
N GLN A 99 26.55 4.28 -15.26
CA GLN A 99 27.10 4.50 -13.93
C GLN A 99 26.87 5.95 -13.44
N ALA A 100 27.01 6.95 -14.31
CA ALA A 100 26.70 8.34 -13.97
C ALA A 100 25.22 8.52 -13.61
N PHE A 101 24.32 7.93 -14.40
CA PHE A 101 22.90 7.92 -14.07
C PHE A 101 22.60 7.18 -12.76
N GLU A 102 23.24 6.05 -12.50
CA GLU A 102 23.06 5.30 -11.27
C GLU A 102 23.54 6.07 -10.04
N ARG A 103 24.63 6.85 -10.14
CA ARG A 103 25.05 7.76 -9.07
C ARG A 103 23.99 8.82 -8.79
N ILE A 104 23.34 9.36 -9.82
CA ILE A 104 22.18 10.26 -9.67
C ILE A 104 21.00 9.52 -9.03
N LEU A 105 20.67 8.34 -9.51
CA LEU A 105 19.55 7.53 -9.03
C LEU A 105 19.73 7.07 -7.58
N LEU A 106 20.94 6.70 -7.15
CA LEU A 106 21.23 6.24 -5.78
C LEU A 106 21.45 7.37 -4.78
N SER A 107 21.66 8.60 -5.25
CA SER A 107 21.96 9.73 -4.37
C SER A 107 20.80 10.04 -3.41
N PRO A 108 21.08 10.47 -2.17
CA PRO A 108 20.05 10.85 -1.22
C PRO A 108 19.12 11.94 -1.76
N SER A 109 17.88 11.93 -1.27
CA SER A 109 16.89 12.98 -1.44
C SER A 109 17.45 14.37 -1.17
N ARG A 110 17.07 15.35 -1.99
CA ARG A 110 17.45 16.75 -1.80
C ARG A 110 16.26 17.66 -2.05
N VAL A 111 16.35 18.88 -1.52
CA VAL A 111 15.42 19.99 -1.83
C VAL A 111 15.28 20.20 -3.34
N PHE A 112 16.33 19.88 -4.09
CA PHE A 112 16.39 19.94 -5.54
C PHE A 112 16.60 18.55 -6.16
N SER A 113 15.67 18.13 -7.03
CA SER A 113 15.69 16.81 -7.65
C SER A 113 16.34 16.87 -9.04
N VAL A 114 17.55 16.31 -9.17
CA VAL A 114 18.27 16.19 -10.45
C VAL A 114 17.49 15.34 -11.45
N LEU A 115 16.82 14.27 -11.00
CA LEU A 115 15.94 13.46 -11.87
C LEU A 115 14.82 14.28 -12.50
N ARG A 116 14.29 15.27 -11.76
CA ARG A 116 13.27 16.19 -12.29
C ARG A 116 13.86 17.13 -13.35
N GLU A 117 15.10 17.60 -13.19
CA GLU A 117 15.77 18.37 -14.24
C GLU A 117 16.01 17.52 -15.50
N MET A 118 16.45 16.26 -15.33
CA MET A 118 16.61 15.33 -16.45
C MET A 118 15.27 15.11 -17.19
N LEU A 119 14.15 15.01 -16.46
CA LEU A 119 12.82 14.94 -17.07
C LEU A 119 12.45 16.25 -17.78
N ASN A 120 12.65 17.41 -17.15
CA ASN A 120 12.29 18.73 -17.70
C ASN A 120 13.12 19.13 -18.94
N THR A 121 14.35 18.62 -19.03
CA THR A 121 15.23 18.78 -20.20
C THR A 121 14.90 17.76 -21.30
N GLY A 122 14.05 16.76 -21.03
CA GLY A 122 13.80 15.64 -21.93
C GLY A 122 14.94 14.62 -21.97
N PHE A 123 16.04 14.86 -21.25
CA PHE A 123 17.20 13.97 -21.24
C PHE A 123 16.91 12.62 -20.58
N LEU A 124 16.04 12.57 -19.57
CA LEU A 124 15.59 11.30 -18.97
C LEU A 124 14.87 10.42 -20.01
N VAL A 125 14.02 11.03 -20.84
CA VAL A 125 13.29 10.35 -21.92
C VAL A 125 14.26 9.90 -23.02
N LYS A 126 15.35 10.64 -23.24
CA LYS A 126 16.39 10.22 -24.17
C LYS A 126 17.19 9.03 -23.64
N LEU A 127 17.53 9.04 -22.34
CA LEU A 127 18.28 7.98 -21.68
C LEU A 127 17.49 6.66 -21.55
N ILE A 128 16.17 6.78 -21.34
CA ILE A 128 15.21 5.68 -21.24
C ILE A 128 14.04 5.98 -22.20
N PRO A 129 14.14 5.59 -23.48
CA PRO A 129 13.14 5.90 -24.51
C PRO A 129 11.69 5.53 -24.15
N GLU A 130 11.52 4.45 -23.37
CA GLU A 130 10.26 3.93 -22.86
C GLU A 130 9.48 4.97 -22.03
N PHE A 131 10.17 5.95 -21.41
CA PHE A 131 9.51 7.04 -20.67
C PHE A 131 8.57 7.87 -21.54
N ARG A 132 8.74 7.85 -22.87
CA ARG A 132 7.89 8.62 -23.81
C ARG A 132 6.40 8.31 -23.62
N GLY A 133 6.05 7.07 -23.27
CA GLY A 133 4.65 6.66 -23.08
C GLY A 133 3.99 7.21 -21.82
N VAL A 134 4.77 7.65 -20.83
CA VAL A 134 4.27 8.08 -19.50
C VAL A 134 4.46 9.58 -19.22
N VAL A 135 5.24 10.29 -20.04
CA VAL A 135 5.48 11.73 -19.91
C VAL A 135 4.18 12.51 -20.05
N ASN A 136 3.87 13.37 -19.08
CA ASN A 136 2.64 14.15 -18.98
C ASN A 136 1.33 13.34 -19.08
N ARG A 137 1.37 12.01 -18.88
CA ARG A 137 0.18 11.17 -18.95
C ARG A 137 -0.63 11.31 -17.66
N ILE A 138 -1.88 11.78 -17.78
CA ILE A 138 -2.82 11.90 -16.67
C ILE A 138 -3.58 10.57 -16.53
N GLN A 139 -3.65 10.04 -15.31
CA GLN A 139 -4.53 8.93 -14.97
C GLN A 139 -5.84 9.49 -14.41
N TYR A 140 -6.96 9.16 -15.05
CA TYR A 140 -8.29 9.58 -14.62
C TYR A 140 -8.88 8.55 -13.65
N ASP A 141 -8.29 8.46 -12.46
CA ASP A 141 -8.82 7.66 -11.34
C ASP A 141 -8.88 8.48 -10.03
N GLU A 142 -9.48 7.91 -9.00
CA GLU A 142 -9.73 8.57 -7.71
C GLU A 142 -8.48 8.71 -6.83
N TYR A 143 -7.36 8.13 -7.27
CA TYR A 143 -6.17 7.95 -6.44
C TYR A 143 -5.00 8.84 -6.88
N HIS A 144 -4.73 8.97 -8.19
CA HIS A 144 -3.54 9.66 -8.68
C HIS A 144 -3.70 11.19 -8.68
N VAL A 145 -2.88 11.85 -7.87
CA VAL A 145 -2.80 13.32 -7.82
C VAL A 145 -1.85 13.91 -8.89
N TYR A 146 -0.95 13.09 -9.46
CA TYR A 146 0.09 13.52 -10.39
C TYR A 146 0.06 12.74 -11.70
N PRO A 147 0.51 13.35 -12.83
CA PRO A 147 0.87 12.61 -14.03
C PRO A 147 1.88 11.49 -13.74
N VAL A 148 1.85 10.43 -14.55
CA VAL A 148 2.59 9.18 -14.30
C VAL A 148 4.09 9.42 -14.15
N ASP A 149 4.71 10.18 -15.05
CA ASP A 149 6.12 10.57 -14.97
C ASP A 149 6.53 11.21 -13.63
N LYS A 150 5.71 12.13 -13.10
CA LYS A 150 5.94 12.80 -11.83
C LYS A 150 5.69 11.88 -10.64
N HIS A 151 4.70 10.98 -10.76
CA HIS A 151 4.45 9.93 -9.79
C HIS A 151 5.68 9.00 -9.68
N LEU A 152 6.22 8.50 -10.79
CA LEU A 152 7.43 7.65 -10.81
C LEU A 152 8.63 8.32 -10.08
N LEU A 153 8.90 9.59 -10.39
CA LEU A 153 9.96 10.34 -9.71
C LEU A 153 9.67 10.57 -8.23
N ARG A 154 8.40 10.72 -7.85
CA ARG A 154 7.99 10.85 -6.45
C ARG A 154 8.15 9.53 -5.70
N THR A 155 7.82 8.40 -6.30
CA THR A 155 8.01 7.06 -5.72
C THR A 155 9.49 6.80 -5.43
N VAL A 156 10.38 7.07 -6.39
CA VAL A 156 11.84 7.05 -6.17
C VAL A 156 12.25 7.96 -5.02
N GLN A 157 11.68 9.17 -4.98
CA GLN A 157 11.97 10.14 -3.94
C GLN A 157 11.52 9.68 -2.54
N THR A 158 10.36 9.03 -2.44
CA THR A 158 9.82 8.48 -1.20
C THR A 158 10.70 7.34 -0.68
N ILE A 159 11.11 6.40 -1.53
CA ILE A 159 12.03 5.31 -1.15
C ILE A 159 13.35 5.86 -0.61
N LYS A 160 13.93 6.86 -1.27
CA LYS A 160 15.17 7.51 -0.80
C LYS A 160 15.01 8.14 0.58
N ASN A 161 13.83 8.66 0.91
CA ASN A 161 13.56 9.27 2.21
C ASN A 161 13.50 8.22 3.34
N PHE A 162 13.16 6.96 3.06
CA PHE A 162 13.21 5.90 4.07
C PHE A 162 14.62 5.75 4.67
N GLY A 163 15.66 5.98 3.88
CA GLY A 163 17.04 5.96 4.35
C GLY A 163 17.45 7.14 5.24
N ASN A 164 16.61 8.17 5.39
CA ASN A 164 16.94 9.36 6.18
C ASN A 164 16.56 9.18 7.66
N SER A 165 17.50 8.66 8.44
CA SER A 165 17.34 8.32 9.87
C SER A 165 17.08 9.51 10.82
N GLY A 166 17.03 10.75 10.31
CA GLY A 166 16.78 11.96 11.10
C GLY A 166 15.35 12.52 10.99
N ASP A 167 14.47 11.93 10.18
CA ASP A 167 13.09 12.39 10.02
C ASP A 167 12.17 11.64 11.01
N PRO A 168 11.61 12.31 12.04
CA PRO A 168 10.71 11.67 13.01
C PRO A 168 9.39 11.17 12.41
N ASN A 169 9.06 11.56 11.17
CA ASN A 169 7.84 11.12 10.49
C ASN A 169 8.03 9.83 9.68
N VAL A 170 9.26 9.33 9.53
CA VAL A 170 9.53 8.08 8.82
C VAL A 170 9.36 6.91 9.78
N ASN A 171 8.51 5.95 9.40
CA ASN A 171 8.33 4.73 10.18
C ASN A 171 9.70 4.01 10.34
N PRO A 172 10.15 3.70 11.57
CA PRO A 172 11.45 3.07 11.81
C PRO A 172 11.70 1.79 11.00
N LEU A 173 10.63 1.00 10.76
CA LEU A 173 10.69 -0.24 10.00
C LEU A 173 11.17 -0.01 8.56
N TYR A 174 10.70 1.04 7.88
CA TYR A 174 11.07 1.31 6.49
C TYR A 174 12.56 1.63 6.37
N GLY A 175 13.06 2.44 7.30
CA GLY A 175 14.47 2.80 7.34
C GLY A 175 15.37 1.62 7.69
N GLU A 176 14.92 0.73 8.58
CA GLU A 176 15.66 -0.50 8.89
C GLU A 176 15.77 -1.42 7.67
N ILE A 177 14.65 -1.74 7.03
CA ILE A 177 14.63 -2.58 5.83
C ILE A 177 15.51 -1.96 4.74
N TYR A 178 15.32 -0.67 4.44
CA TYR A 178 16.06 0.02 3.39
C TYR A 178 17.58 0.05 3.63
N ARG A 179 18.02 0.24 4.89
CA ARG A 179 19.45 0.20 5.23
C ARG A 179 20.06 -1.18 5.07
N ASN A 180 19.29 -2.23 5.39
CA ASN A 180 19.74 -3.61 5.34
C ASN A 180 19.64 -4.27 3.96
N LEU A 181 19.02 -3.61 2.97
CA LEU A 181 18.99 -4.08 1.59
C LEU A 181 20.40 -4.12 0.98
N LYS A 182 20.75 -5.27 0.41
CA LYS A 182 22.00 -5.53 -0.32
C LYS A 182 22.04 -4.77 -1.65
N HIS A 183 20.92 -4.77 -2.39
CA HIS A 183 20.86 -4.30 -3.77
C HIS A 183 19.86 -3.14 -3.98
N ARG A 184 20.05 -2.02 -3.27
CA ARG A 184 19.17 -0.83 -3.36
C ARG A 184 19.01 -0.27 -4.78
N LYS A 185 20.02 -0.46 -5.62
CA LYS A 185 19.99 -0.09 -7.05
C LYS A 185 18.79 -0.73 -7.76
N LEU A 186 18.52 -2.02 -7.53
CA LEU A 186 17.44 -2.75 -8.19
C LEU A 186 16.08 -2.17 -7.80
N LEU A 187 15.88 -1.91 -6.50
CA LEU A 187 14.67 -1.27 -5.98
C LEU A 187 14.43 0.11 -6.61
N LEU A 188 15.46 0.95 -6.73
CA LEU A 188 15.29 2.30 -7.28
C LEU A 188 15.04 2.30 -8.79
N TRP A 189 15.62 1.34 -9.52
CA TRP A 189 15.29 1.12 -10.93
C TRP A 189 13.85 0.61 -11.10
N ALA A 190 13.42 -0.35 -10.29
CA ALA A 190 12.03 -0.81 -10.27
C ALA A 190 11.07 0.34 -9.96
N ALA A 191 11.38 1.16 -8.94
CA ALA A 191 10.55 2.31 -8.56
C ALA A 191 10.42 3.36 -9.68
N LEU A 192 11.51 3.61 -10.41
CA LEU A 192 11.50 4.53 -11.55
C LEU A 192 10.65 4.02 -12.72
N LEU A 193 10.46 2.70 -12.83
CA LEU A 193 9.87 2.06 -14.01
C LEU A 193 8.60 1.25 -13.72
N HIS A 194 8.12 1.16 -12.48
CA HIS A 194 7.05 0.24 -12.08
C HIS A 194 5.75 0.43 -12.89
N ASP A 195 5.47 1.67 -13.27
CA ASP A 195 4.26 2.08 -13.99
C ASP A 195 4.51 2.37 -15.48
N ILE A 196 5.67 1.99 -16.01
CA ILE A 196 6.07 2.31 -17.40
C ILE A 196 5.11 1.68 -18.43
N GLY A 197 4.54 0.52 -18.11
CA GLY A 197 3.59 -0.20 -18.96
C GLY A 197 2.26 0.53 -19.13
N LYS A 198 1.93 1.50 -18.26
CA LYS A 198 0.76 2.35 -18.47
C LYS A 198 0.89 3.16 -19.75
N GLY A 199 2.09 3.32 -20.31
CA GLY A 199 2.36 3.96 -21.59
C GLY A 199 1.76 3.26 -22.81
N VAL A 200 1.36 1.99 -22.68
CA VAL A 200 0.92 1.12 -23.77
C VAL A 200 -0.53 0.68 -23.53
N ASP A 201 -1.31 0.53 -24.60
CA ASP A 201 -2.65 -0.03 -24.53
C ASP A 201 -2.55 -1.55 -24.27
N SER A 202 -2.72 -1.95 -23.01
CA SER A 202 -2.67 -3.35 -22.57
C SER A 202 -3.66 -3.57 -21.42
N ASP A 203 -4.18 -4.80 -21.31
CA ASP A 203 -5.12 -5.18 -20.24
C ASP A 203 -4.45 -5.17 -18.86
N ASP A 204 -3.16 -5.52 -18.80
CA ASP A 204 -2.34 -5.48 -17.59
C ASP A 204 -1.02 -4.72 -17.81
N HIS A 205 -0.98 -3.49 -17.32
CA HIS A 205 0.18 -2.60 -17.39
C HIS A 205 1.38 -3.11 -16.59
N SER A 206 1.18 -3.98 -15.61
CA SER A 206 2.28 -4.54 -14.81
C SER A 206 3.05 -5.57 -15.62
N VAL A 207 2.34 -6.41 -16.38
CA VAL A 207 2.95 -7.41 -17.28
C VAL A 207 3.66 -6.74 -18.44
N SER A 208 3.00 -5.82 -19.15
CA SER A 208 3.62 -5.09 -20.26
C SER A 208 4.79 -4.21 -19.79
N GLY A 209 4.67 -3.63 -18.59
CA GLY A 209 5.74 -2.89 -17.92
C GLY A 209 6.96 -3.78 -17.65
N ALA A 210 6.77 -4.99 -17.12
CA ALA A 210 7.86 -5.91 -16.83
C ALA A 210 8.65 -6.28 -18.10
N GLU A 211 7.96 -6.61 -19.19
CA GLU A 211 8.60 -6.90 -20.49
C GLU A 211 9.46 -5.74 -21.02
N MET A 212 8.97 -4.51 -20.87
CA MET A 212 9.73 -3.30 -21.23
C MET A 212 10.96 -3.14 -20.34
N VAL A 213 10.77 -3.28 -19.02
CA VAL A 213 11.85 -3.09 -18.05
C VAL A 213 12.96 -4.11 -18.26
N ARG A 214 12.63 -5.37 -18.55
CA ARG A 214 13.59 -6.41 -18.88
C ARG A 214 14.53 -6.00 -20.02
N ARG A 215 13.99 -5.42 -21.10
CA ARG A 215 14.79 -4.89 -22.22
C ARG A 215 15.67 -3.72 -21.78
N VAL A 216 15.09 -2.77 -21.05
CA VAL A 216 15.80 -1.58 -20.56
C VAL A 216 17.00 -1.98 -19.72
N VAL A 217 16.79 -2.72 -18.63
CA VAL A 217 17.87 -3.01 -17.66
C VAL A 217 18.93 -3.95 -18.24
N THR A 218 18.54 -4.86 -19.13
CA THR A 218 19.49 -5.69 -19.88
C THR A 218 20.40 -4.83 -20.77
N ALA A 219 19.83 -3.86 -21.50
CA ALA A 219 20.60 -2.91 -22.30
C ALA A 219 21.51 -2.01 -21.44
N LYS A 220 21.13 -1.77 -20.17
CA LYS A 220 21.97 -1.08 -19.16
C LYS A 220 23.02 -1.98 -18.48
N GLY A 221 23.18 -3.23 -18.94
CA GLY A 221 24.23 -4.13 -18.47
C GLY A 221 23.92 -4.87 -17.17
N PHE A 222 22.64 -5.04 -16.80
CA PHE A 222 22.25 -5.84 -15.65
C PHE A 222 22.53 -7.33 -15.89
N SER A 223 22.88 -8.05 -14.82
CA SER A 223 22.96 -9.51 -14.88
C SER A 223 21.57 -10.12 -15.12
N ALA A 224 21.51 -11.40 -15.51
CA ALA A 224 20.23 -12.10 -15.66
C ALA A 224 19.41 -12.12 -14.36
N GLN A 225 20.08 -12.34 -13.22
CA GLN A 225 19.46 -12.37 -11.89
C GLN A 225 18.95 -10.99 -11.44
N ASP A 226 19.72 -9.92 -11.69
CA ASP A 226 19.31 -8.55 -11.40
C ASP A 226 18.11 -8.15 -12.27
N THR A 227 18.16 -8.52 -13.55
CA THR A 227 17.08 -8.27 -14.52
C THR A 227 15.79 -8.94 -14.07
N GLU A 228 15.85 -10.22 -13.70
CA GLU A 228 14.70 -10.97 -13.20
C GLU A 228 14.13 -10.36 -11.92
N THR A 229 14.99 -9.84 -11.05
CA THR A 229 14.56 -9.18 -9.81
C THR A 229 13.82 -7.87 -10.10
N VAL A 230 14.32 -7.01 -10.99
CA VAL A 230 13.63 -5.76 -11.35
C VAL A 230 12.32 -6.06 -12.10
N ASP A 231 12.35 -7.01 -13.03
CA ASP A 231 11.17 -7.49 -13.76
C ASP A 231 10.08 -7.97 -12.80
N PHE A 232 10.43 -8.82 -11.83
CA PHE A 232 9.52 -9.27 -10.77
C PHE A 232 8.92 -8.10 -9.98
N LEU A 233 9.75 -7.16 -9.52
CA LEU A 233 9.28 -6.02 -8.73
C LEU A 233 8.28 -5.16 -9.50
N VAL A 234 8.52 -4.94 -10.79
CA VAL A 234 7.63 -4.18 -11.68
C VAL A 234 6.36 -4.96 -11.96
N GLN A 235 6.45 -6.24 -12.28
CA GLN A 235 5.29 -7.09 -12.54
C GLN A 235 4.38 -7.22 -11.31
N LYS A 236 4.96 -7.27 -10.11
CA LYS A 236 4.25 -7.55 -8.86
C LYS A 236 4.01 -6.30 -8.01
N HIS A 237 4.29 -5.09 -8.49
CA HIS A 237 4.25 -3.88 -7.64
C HIS A 237 2.89 -3.65 -6.92
N LEU A 238 1.78 -4.08 -7.53
CA LEU A 238 0.43 -4.04 -6.93
C LEU A 238 0.06 -5.28 -6.09
N TYR A 239 0.89 -6.33 -6.09
CA TYR A 239 0.55 -7.63 -5.50
C TYR A 239 0.29 -7.54 -4.00
N LEU A 240 1.23 -6.96 -3.23
CA LEU A 240 1.10 -6.87 -1.78
C LEU A 240 -0.07 -5.99 -1.35
N VAL A 241 -0.33 -4.86 -2.02
CA VAL A 241 -1.47 -3.99 -1.67
C VAL A 241 -2.81 -4.66 -2.03
N LYS A 242 -2.89 -5.37 -3.16
CA LYS A 242 -4.08 -6.16 -3.50
C LYS A 242 -4.30 -7.28 -2.50
N ALA A 243 -3.26 -8.03 -2.14
CA ALA A 243 -3.37 -9.10 -1.14
C ALA A 243 -3.79 -8.53 0.24
N ALA A 244 -3.17 -7.44 0.68
CA ALA A 244 -3.45 -6.85 1.98
C ALA A 244 -4.87 -6.26 2.10
N THR A 245 -5.41 -5.72 1.01
CA THR A 245 -6.72 -5.00 1.04
C THR A 245 -7.89 -5.81 0.51
N ARG A 246 -7.66 -6.92 -0.21
CA ARG A 246 -8.71 -7.73 -0.81
C ARG A 246 -8.77 -9.17 -0.31
N ARG A 247 -7.75 -9.63 0.43
CA ARG A 247 -7.73 -10.96 1.04
C ARG A 247 -7.73 -10.81 2.56
N ASP A 248 -8.15 -11.87 3.21
CA ASP A 248 -8.05 -12.00 4.66
C ASP A 248 -6.58 -12.24 5.03
N ILE A 249 -5.92 -11.21 5.56
CA ILE A 249 -4.52 -11.28 5.99
C ILE A 249 -4.33 -12.13 7.25
N HIS A 250 -5.41 -12.48 7.96
CA HIS A 250 -5.38 -13.37 9.10
C HIS A 250 -5.38 -14.85 8.69
N ASP A 251 -5.78 -15.14 7.45
CA ASP A 251 -5.61 -16.46 6.86
C ASP A 251 -4.12 -16.79 6.63
N GLU A 252 -3.68 -17.93 7.16
CA GLU A 252 -2.33 -18.43 6.97
C GLU A 252 -2.11 -18.85 5.50
N GLU A 253 -3.16 -19.34 4.80
CA GLU A 253 -3.10 -19.70 3.38
C GLU A 253 -2.75 -18.47 2.51
N THR A 254 -3.28 -17.29 2.84
CA THR A 254 -2.93 -16.02 2.16
C THR A 254 -1.43 -15.73 2.30
N ALA A 255 -0.88 -15.80 3.51
CA ALA A 255 0.53 -15.50 3.75
C ALA A 255 1.46 -16.56 3.12
N ILE A 256 1.07 -17.84 3.14
CA ILE A 256 1.79 -18.93 2.48
C ILE A 256 1.79 -18.73 0.96
N THR A 257 0.65 -18.38 0.37
CA THR A 257 0.53 -18.11 -1.07
C THR A 257 1.41 -16.93 -1.49
N CYS A 258 1.44 -15.86 -0.69
CA CYS A 258 2.37 -14.75 -0.90
C CYS A 258 3.84 -15.19 -0.77
N ALA A 259 4.17 -16.04 0.20
CA ALA A 259 5.53 -16.54 0.36
C ALA A 259 5.97 -17.41 -0.83
N ARG A 260 5.09 -18.30 -1.31
CA ARG A 260 5.29 -19.11 -2.52
C ARG A 260 5.51 -18.29 -3.77
N GLU A 261 4.74 -17.21 -3.93
CA GLU A 261 4.83 -16.37 -5.12
C GLU A 261 6.11 -15.50 -5.11
N ILE A 262 6.57 -15.09 -3.92
CA ILE A 262 7.70 -14.17 -3.79
C ILE A 262 9.04 -14.92 -3.68
N GLU A 263 9.04 -16.09 -3.05
CA GLU A 263 10.14 -17.07 -2.85
C GLU A 263 11.38 -16.56 -2.10
N ASP A 264 11.74 -15.29 -2.25
CA ASP A 264 12.99 -14.68 -1.78
C ASP A 264 12.74 -13.52 -0.82
N ILE A 265 13.47 -13.53 0.30
CA ILE A 265 13.36 -12.54 1.36
C ILE A 265 13.78 -11.14 0.89
N GLU A 266 14.79 -11.05 0.03
CA GLU A 266 15.26 -9.77 -0.48
C GLU A 266 14.22 -9.17 -1.45
N ARG A 267 13.63 -9.98 -2.34
CA ARG A 267 12.50 -9.60 -3.19
C ARG A 267 11.30 -9.13 -2.37
N LEU A 268 10.94 -9.84 -1.29
CA LEU A 268 9.87 -9.42 -0.38
C LEU A 268 10.14 -8.02 0.21
N LYS A 269 11.35 -7.79 0.72
CA LYS A 269 11.75 -6.51 1.30
C LYS A 269 11.71 -5.37 0.28
N MET A 270 12.20 -5.61 -0.93
CA MET A 270 12.15 -4.63 -2.01
C MET A 270 10.71 -4.35 -2.45
N LEU A 271 9.92 -5.40 -2.63
CA LEU A 271 8.53 -5.28 -3.06
C LEU A 271 7.70 -4.51 -2.02
N TYR A 272 7.88 -4.80 -0.73
CA TYR A 272 7.22 -4.07 0.34
C TYR A 272 7.54 -2.58 0.33
N LEU A 273 8.83 -2.20 0.24
CA LEU A 273 9.21 -0.79 0.19
C LEU A 273 8.70 -0.09 -1.08
N LEU A 274 8.68 -0.80 -2.22
CA LEU A 274 8.11 -0.28 -3.46
C LEU A 274 6.62 -0.02 -3.31
N THR A 275 5.85 -0.99 -2.82
CA THR A 275 4.40 -0.88 -2.61
C THR A 275 4.06 0.27 -1.65
N VAL A 276 4.78 0.38 -0.52
CA VAL A 276 4.57 1.49 0.44
C VAL A 276 4.83 2.84 -0.22
N ALA A 277 5.96 2.97 -0.95
CA ALA A 277 6.32 4.22 -1.58
C ALA A 277 5.38 4.62 -2.72
N ASP A 278 4.88 3.66 -3.49
CA ASP A 278 3.87 3.87 -4.53
C ASP A 278 2.58 4.39 -3.91
N CYS A 279 2.02 3.69 -2.90
CA CYS A 279 0.80 4.12 -2.21
C CYS A 279 0.93 5.55 -1.64
N MET A 280 2.06 5.86 -0.97
CA MET A 280 2.35 7.20 -0.44
C MET A 280 2.47 8.28 -1.53
N SER A 281 2.87 7.90 -2.74
CA SER A 281 3.10 8.81 -3.87
C SER A 281 1.85 9.02 -4.73
N THR A 282 0.87 8.14 -4.62
CA THR A 282 -0.40 8.19 -5.34
C THR A 282 -1.35 9.22 -4.72
N GLY A 283 -1.69 9.09 -3.43
CA GLY A 283 -2.56 10.04 -2.73
C GLY A 283 -3.07 9.57 -1.36
N PRO A 284 -3.75 10.44 -0.59
CA PRO A 284 -4.22 10.12 0.78
C PRO A 284 -5.27 9.00 0.84
N ASN A 285 -6.01 8.77 -0.25
CA ASN A 285 -6.95 7.65 -0.35
C ASN A 285 -6.24 6.30 -0.56
N ALA A 286 -5.04 6.32 -1.15
CA ALA A 286 -4.23 5.12 -1.38
C ALA A 286 -3.36 4.76 -0.17
N TRP A 287 -3.01 5.74 0.66
CA TRP A 287 -2.18 5.53 1.85
C TRP A 287 -2.75 6.21 3.09
N ASN A 288 -3.20 5.39 4.03
CA ASN A 288 -3.68 5.76 5.36
C ASN A 288 -3.17 4.76 6.42
N GLU A 289 -3.42 5.05 7.70
CA GLU A 289 -2.95 4.22 8.83
C GLU A 289 -3.44 2.76 8.74
N TRP A 290 -4.66 2.56 8.25
CA TRP A 290 -5.24 1.23 8.08
C TRP A 290 -4.52 0.44 6.99
N THR A 291 -4.34 1.02 5.80
CA THR A 291 -3.55 0.38 4.73
C THR A 291 -2.12 0.09 5.16
N ALA A 292 -1.52 0.97 5.96
CA ALA A 292 -0.18 0.79 6.49
C ALA A 292 -0.11 -0.41 7.45
N THR A 293 -1.10 -0.55 8.33
CA THR A 293 -1.21 -1.69 9.25
C THR A 293 -1.38 -3.00 8.50
N LEU A 294 -2.32 -3.07 7.54
CA LEU A 294 -2.56 -4.29 6.76
C LEU A 294 -1.32 -4.73 5.97
N LEU A 295 -0.65 -3.80 5.29
CA LEU A 295 0.57 -4.09 4.53
C LEU A 295 1.70 -4.55 5.43
N ARG A 296 1.89 -3.89 6.58
CA ARG A 296 2.93 -4.26 7.56
C ARG A 296 2.68 -5.67 8.10
N ASP A 297 1.45 -5.94 8.51
CA ASP A 297 1.12 -7.20 9.17
C ASP A 297 1.20 -8.38 8.18
N LEU A 298 0.75 -8.19 6.93
CA LEU A 298 0.98 -9.17 5.85
C LEU A 298 2.49 -9.36 5.59
N PHE A 299 3.25 -8.28 5.43
CA PHE A 299 4.71 -8.36 5.20
C PHE A 299 5.42 -9.17 6.29
N LEU A 300 5.13 -8.91 7.57
CA LEU A 300 5.77 -9.61 8.68
C LEU A 300 5.41 -11.10 8.71
N LYS A 301 4.17 -11.47 8.35
CA LYS A 301 3.75 -12.88 8.25
C LYS A 301 4.48 -13.60 7.12
N VAL A 302 4.51 -12.99 5.92
CA VAL A 302 5.20 -13.57 4.76
C VAL A 302 6.71 -13.71 5.04
N LEU A 303 7.32 -12.69 5.65
CA LEU A 303 8.73 -12.73 6.05
C LEU A 303 9.02 -13.89 7.01
N ASN A 304 8.18 -14.05 8.03
CA ASN A 304 8.31 -15.15 9.00
C ASN A 304 8.19 -16.53 8.33
N ILE A 305 7.32 -16.69 7.33
CA ILE A 305 7.19 -17.93 6.56
C ILE A 305 8.45 -18.19 5.73
N LEU A 306 8.97 -17.18 5.02
CA LEU A 306 10.19 -17.33 4.22
C LEU A 306 11.43 -17.62 5.09
N GLU A 307 11.51 -17.06 6.29
CA GLU A 307 12.64 -17.29 7.23
C GLU A 307 12.60 -18.67 7.88
N LYS A 308 11.40 -19.20 8.19
CA LYS A 308 11.23 -20.46 8.94
C LYS A 308 10.87 -21.66 8.06
N GLY A 309 10.49 -21.42 6.80
CA GLY A 309 10.06 -22.42 5.82
C GLY A 309 8.54 -22.63 5.78
N GLU A 310 8.04 -23.13 4.63
CA GLU A 310 6.65 -23.54 4.46
C GLU A 310 6.36 -24.86 5.18
N LEU A 311 5.61 -24.80 6.27
CA LEU A 311 5.19 -26.00 7.03
C LEU A 311 3.67 -26.11 7.14
N ALA A 312 2.98 -25.65 6.10
CA ALA A 312 1.55 -25.30 6.04
C ALA A 312 0.54 -26.38 6.50
N THR A 313 0.84 -27.67 6.43
CA THR A 313 -0.17 -28.71 6.74
C THR A 313 0.12 -29.49 8.02
N ARG A 314 1.39 -29.81 8.30
CA ARG A 314 1.77 -30.49 9.55
C ARG A 314 1.79 -29.53 10.74
N GLU A 315 2.17 -28.27 10.55
CA GLU A 315 2.11 -27.27 11.61
C GLU A 315 0.73 -26.66 11.82
N VAL A 316 -0.19 -26.64 10.85
CA VAL A 316 -1.58 -26.23 11.13
C VAL A 316 -2.22 -27.19 12.14
N VAL A 317 -2.05 -28.50 11.92
CA VAL A 317 -2.54 -29.53 12.86
C VAL A 317 -1.77 -29.45 14.18
N ARG A 318 -0.43 -29.37 14.13
CA ARG A 318 0.40 -29.28 15.36
C ARG A 318 0.20 -27.98 16.13
N GLY A 319 -0.03 -26.88 15.43
CA GLY A 319 -0.26 -25.54 15.97
C GLY A 319 -1.63 -25.43 16.60
N THR A 320 -2.64 -26.05 16.01
CA THR A 320 -3.95 -26.24 16.65
C THR A 320 -3.82 -27.09 17.92
N GLU A 321 -3.02 -28.16 17.88
CA GLU A 321 -2.79 -29.02 19.05
C GLU A 321 -2.01 -28.29 20.16
N ILE A 322 -0.97 -27.50 19.81
CA ILE A 322 -0.22 -26.67 20.75
C ILE A 322 -1.12 -25.57 21.34
N LYS A 323 -1.96 -24.92 20.52
CA LYS A 323 -2.93 -23.92 21.02
C LYS A 323 -3.89 -24.57 22.00
N LYS A 324 -4.42 -25.76 21.68
CA LYS A 324 -5.28 -26.55 22.54
C LYS A 324 -4.59 -26.87 23.88
N GLU A 325 -3.37 -27.38 23.85
CA GLU A 325 -2.60 -27.68 25.05
C GLU A 325 -2.39 -26.43 25.92
N ARG A 326 -2.02 -25.29 25.33
CA ARG A 326 -1.85 -24.02 26.05
C ARG A 326 -3.15 -23.55 26.72
N VAL A 327 -4.28 -23.65 26.01
CA VAL A 327 -5.60 -23.31 26.55
C VAL A 327 -5.92 -24.20 27.75
N LEU A 328 -5.72 -25.52 27.64
CA LEU A 328 -6.00 -26.46 28.71
C LEU A 328 -5.09 -26.26 29.94
N VAL A 329 -3.81 -25.93 29.74
CA VAL A 329 -2.86 -25.66 30.83
C VAL A 329 -3.23 -24.40 31.61
N ALA A 330 -3.78 -23.38 30.95
CA ALA A 330 -4.20 -22.14 31.59
C ALA A 330 -5.43 -22.30 32.52
N LEU A 331 -6.20 -23.38 32.37
CA LEU A 331 -7.36 -23.69 33.20
C LEU A 331 -6.94 -24.28 34.55
N LYS A 332 -7.66 -23.87 35.62
CA LYS A 332 -7.26 -24.15 37.01
C LYS A 332 -7.79 -25.48 37.52
N THR A 333 -8.95 -25.94 37.05
CA THR A 333 -9.60 -27.16 37.55
C THR A 333 -9.68 -28.25 36.48
N ASP A 334 -9.63 -29.52 36.91
CA ASP A 334 -9.78 -30.66 36.00
C ASP A 334 -11.17 -30.75 35.36
N ALA A 335 -12.19 -30.21 36.03
CA ALA A 335 -13.55 -30.14 35.50
C ALA A 335 -13.62 -29.17 34.30
N GLU A 336 -13.08 -27.96 34.45
CA GLU A 336 -12.99 -26.97 33.36
C GLU A 336 -12.19 -27.52 32.18
N ARG A 337 -11.07 -28.20 32.45
CA ARG A 337 -10.24 -28.80 31.39
C ARG A 337 -11.02 -29.81 30.55
N ARG A 338 -11.79 -30.70 31.18
CA ARG A 338 -12.61 -31.70 30.46
C ARG A 338 -13.72 -31.05 29.64
N GLU A 339 -14.38 -30.04 30.20
CA GLU A 339 -15.44 -29.32 29.50
C GLU A 339 -14.90 -28.60 28.26
N VAL A 340 -13.80 -27.87 28.41
CA VAL A 340 -13.15 -27.14 27.32
C VAL A 340 -12.59 -28.10 26.27
N ASP A 341 -11.95 -29.20 26.68
CA ASP A 341 -11.43 -30.23 25.78
C ASP A 341 -12.54 -30.82 24.89
N ASN A 342 -13.72 -31.09 25.46
CA ASN A 342 -14.88 -31.53 24.69
C ASN A 342 -15.36 -30.46 23.70
N LEU A 343 -15.35 -29.18 24.11
CA LEU A 343 -15.77 -28.05 23.29
C LEU A 343 -14.85 -27.81 22.09
N PHE A 344 -13.55 -28.15 22.18
CA PHE A 344 -12.61 -28.04 21.05
C PHE A 344 -13.08 -28.78 19.78
N SER A 345 -13.85 -29.87 19.94
CA SER A 345 -14.43 -30.60 18.81
C SER A 345 -15.52 -29.82 18.06
N ALA A 346 -16.17 -28.87 18.75
CA ALA A 346 -17.20 -27.99 18.22
C ALA A 346 -16.63 -26.73 17.58
N LEU A 347 -15.46 -26.26 18.03
CA LEU A 347 -14.79 -25.10 17.43
C LEU A 347 -14.51 -25.35 15.95
N SER A 348 -14.75 -24.34 15.11
CA SER A 348 -14.50 -24.47 13.68
C SER A 348 -12.99 -24.51 13.39
N PRO A 349 -12.54 -25.27 12.38
CA PRO A 349 -11.14 -25.27 11.98
C PRO A 349 -10.62 -23.86 11.67
N ARG A 350 -11.43 -23.04 10.99
CA ARG A 350 -11.12 -21.64 10.71
C ARG A 350 -10.92 -20.84 12.00
N TYR A 351 -11.80 -20.98 12.98
CA TYR A 351 -11.63 -20.29 14.27
C TYR A 351 -10.32 -20.65 14.97
N LEU A 352 -9.97 -21.94 15.00
CA LEU A 352 -8.74 -22.43 15.65
C LEU A 352 -7.46 -21.96 14.96
N LEU A 353 -7.49 -21.75 13.65
CA LEU A 353 -6.38 -21.17 12.89
C LEU A 353 -6.15 -19.71 13.28
N TYR A 354 -7.23 -18.95 13.44
CA TYR A 354 -7.17 -17.49 13.61
C TYR A 354 -6.99 -17.06 15.06
N ALA A 355 -7.74 -17.65 15.99
CA ALA A 355 -7.78 -17.22 17.37
C ALA A 355 -6.48 -17.55 18.12
N THR A 356 -6.00 -16.62 18.95
CA THR A 356 -4.92 -16.87 19.92
C THR A 356 -5.43 -17.68 21.12
N PRO A 357 -4.57 -18.37 21.88
CA PRO A 357 -4.99 -19.07 23.09
C PRO A 357 -5.79 -18.20 24.08
N ASP A 358 -5.40 -16.94 24.24
CA ASP A 358 -6.10 -16.00 25.13
C ASP A 358 -7.49 -15.62 24.58
N GLN A 359 -7.60 -15.43 23.26
CA GLN A 359 -8.90 -15.19 22.61
C GLN A 359 -9.81 -16.41 22.75
N ILE A 360 -9.28 -17.62 22.56
CA ILE A 360 -10.03 -18.87 22.74
C ILE A 360 -10.61 -18.96 24.16
N LEU A 361 -9.81 -18.68 25.18
CA LEU A 361 -10.27 -18.67 26.57
C LEU A 361 -11.38 -17.64 26.80
N GLN A 362 -11.24 -16.43 26.27
CA GLN A 362 -12.25 -15.38 26.38
C GLN A 362 -13.56 -15.77 25.70
N ASP A 363 -13.49 -16.37 24.51
CA ASP A 363 -14.67 -16.72 23.71
C ASP A 363 -15.41 -17.90 24.31
N ILE A 364 -14.68 -18.90 24.83
CA ILE A 364 -15.26 -20.00 25.60
C ILE A 364 -15.95 -19.47 26.86
N SER A 365 -15.33 -18.54 27.58
CA SER A 365 -15.97 -17.91 28.75
C SER A 365 -17.22 -17.10 28.38
N CYS A 366 -17.24 -16.46 27.20
CA CYS A 366 -18.46 -15.83 26.68
C CYS A 366 -19.54 -16.88 26.34
N TYR A 367 -19.18 -17.98 25.68
CA TYR A 367 -20.10 -19.08 25.37
C TYR A 367 -20.71 -19.70 26.64
N GLN A 368 -19.91 -19.96 27.68
CA GLN A 368 -20.40 -20.49 28.95
C GLN A 368 -21.38 -19.55 29.65
N ARG A 369 -21.21 -18.23 29.49
CA ARG A 369 -22.12 -17.21 30.05
C ARG A 369 -23.37 -16.95 29.19
N LEU A 370 -23.40 -17.43 27.95
CA LEU A 370 -24.52 -17.23 27.03
C LEU A 370 -25.81 -17.83 27.60
N GLY A 371 -25.76 -19.07 28.11
CA GLY A 371 -26.92 -19.75 28.69
C GLY A 371 -28.15 -19.69 27.79
N ASP A 372 -29.27 -19.21 28.32
CA ASP A 372 -30.52 -19.06 27.58
C ASP A 372 -30.61 -17.78 26.73
N ARG A 373 -29.65 -16.85 26.87
CA ARG A 373 -29.65 -15.59 26.10
C ARG A 373 -29.46 -15.87 24.61
N GLU A 374 -29.94 -14.94 23.79
CA GLU A 374 -29.81 -15.04 22.34
C GLU A 374 -28.38 -14.70 21.88
N PHE A 375 -27.75 -13.73 22.55
CA PHE A 375 -26.37 -13.33 22.32
C PHE A 375 -25.73 -12.68 23.56
N MET A 376 -24.40 -12.59 23.55
CA MET A 376 -23.57 -11.81 24.46
C MET A 376 -22.84 -10.75 23.64
N TRP A 377 -22.86 -9.51 24.14
CA TRP A 377 -22.22 -8.35 23.51
C TRP A 377 -21.07 -7.84 24.38
N ASN A 378 -19.91 -7.61 23.78
CA ASN A 378 -18.76 -7.06 24.49
C ASN A 378 -18.02 -6.04 23.62
N VAL A 379 -17.83 -4.83 24.15
CA VAL A 379 -17.12 -3.75 23.46
C VAL A 379 -15.82 -3.45 24.20
N THR A 380 -14.69 -3.51 23.50
CA THR A 380 -13.39 -3.14 24.04
C THR A 380 -12.77 -1.99 23.25
N ARG A 381 -12.03 -1.13 23.96
CA ARG A 381 -11.25 -0.06 23.32
C ARG A 381 -9.93 -0.63 22.83
N THR A 382 -9.61 -0.41 21.56
CA THR A 382 -8.29 -0.73 21.00
C THR A 382 -7.24 0.29 21.50
N ALA A 383 -5.98 -0.14 21.53
CA ALA A 383 -4.88 0.64 22.11
C ALA A 383 -4.61 1.98 21.38
N ASP A 384 -5.02 2.10 20.12
CA ASP A 384 -4.80 3.28 19.28
C ASP A 384 -5.90 4.35 19.42
N SER A 385 -6.93 4.12 20.25
CA SER A 385 -8.10 4.96 20.53
C SER A 385 -9.04 5.26 19.34
N LYS A 386 -8.68 4.82 18.12
CA LYS A 386 -9.36 5.21 16.87
C LYS A 386 -10.37 4.18 16.36
N SER A 387 -10.33 2.96 16.89
CA SER A 387 -11.33 1.93 16.64
C SER A 387 -11.91 1.39 17.95
N ARG A 388 -12.91 0.51 17.83
CA ARG A 388 -13.45 -0.33 18.89
C ARG A 388 -13.56 -1.75 18.36
N THR A 389 -13.36 -2.72 19.24
CA THR A 389 -13.66 -4.12 18.93
C THR A 389 -14.99 -4.47 19.57
N VAL A 390 -15.96 -4.86 18.74
CA VAL A 390 -17.25 -5.39 19.20
C VAL A 390 -17.26 -6.89 18.96
N LYS A 391 -17.34 -7.67 20.03
CA LYS A 391 -17.41 -9.13 19.98
C LYS A 391 -18.81 -9.59 20.35
N ILE A 392 -19.41 -10.40 19.50
CA ILE A 392 -20.76 -10.93 19.64
C ILE A 392 -20.68 -12.45 19.64
N CYS A 393 -21.09 -13.08 20.74
CA CYS A 393 -21.22 -14.53 20.84
C CYS A 393 -22.72 -14.86 20.86
N ALA A 394 -23.25 -15.52 19.83
CA ALA A 394 -24.68 -15.66 19.62
C ALA A 394 -25.09 -17.09 19.23
N LYS A 395 -26.35 -17.42 19.46
CA LYS A 395 -26.99 -18.60 18.85
C LYS A 395 -27.18 -18.32 17.37
N ASP A 396 -26.41 -19.03 16.54
CA ASP A 396 -26.35 -18.79 15.11
C ASP A 396 -27.71 -19.04 14.43
N ARG A 397 -28.04 -18.20 13.46
CA ARG A 397 -29.26 -18.29 12.66
C ARG A 397 -29.08 -17.58 11.32
N PRO A 398 -29.79 -18.04 10.27
CA PRO A 398 -29.71 -17.40 8.97
C PRO A 398 -29.99 -15.89 9.03
N GLY A 399 -29.10 -15.10 8.44
CA GLY A 399 -29.19 -13.64 8.40
C GLY A 399 -28.69 -12.92 9.65
N LEU A 400 -28.07 -13.61 10.63
CA LEU A 400 -27.49 -12.99 11.82
C LEU A 400 -26.48 -11.88 11.46
N PHE A 401 -25.48 -12.19 10.64
CA PHE A 401 -24.46 -11.22 10.22
C PHE A 401 -25.06 -10.01 9.51
N SER A 402 -26.02 -10.23 8.61
CA SER A 402 -26.74 -9.14 7.93
C SER A 402 -27.46 -8.25 8.95
N LYS A 403 -28.20 -8.82 9.91
CA LYS A 403 -28.88 -8.03 10.96
C LYS A 403 -27.89 -7.21 11.79
N ILE A 404 -26.74 -7.77 12.16
CA ILE A 404 -25.71 -7.04 12.90
C ILE A 404 -25.18 -5.86 12.07
N ALA A 405 -24.80 -6.10 10.80
CA ALA A 405 -24.31 -5.05 9.90
C ALA A 405 -25.36 -3.93 9.69
N GLY A 406 -26.63 -4.30 9.60
CA GLY A 406 -27.73 -3.35 9.51
C GLY A 406 -27.94 -2.55 10.80
N VAL A 407 -27.81 -3.15 11.97
CA VAL A 407 -27.94 -2.46 13.27
C VAL A 407 -26.80 -1.46 13.49
N PHE A 408 -25.56 -1.81 13.14
CA PHE A 408 -24.44 -0.86 13.13
C PHE A 408 -24.71 0.31 12.20
N THR A 409 -25.18 0.03 10.97
CA THR A 409 -25.58 1.07 10.02
C THR A 409 -26.68 1.97 10.60
N LEU A 410 -27.71 1.40 11.24
CA LEU A 410 -28.82 2.13 11.86
C LEU A 410 -28.35 3.06 12.97
N ASN A 411 -27.27 2.71 13.67
CA ASN A 411 -26.67 3.50 14.73
C ASN A 411 -25.49 4.38 14.29
N SER A 412 -25.21 4.46 12.98
CA SER A 412 -24.10 5.25 12.40
C SER A 412 -22.73 4.79 12.88
N ILE A 413 -22.58 3.49 13.11
CA ILE A 413 -21.31 2.84 13.45
C ILE A 413 -20.77 2.23 12.15
N ASP A 414 -19.55 2.61 11.80
CA ASP A 414 -18.90 2.22 10.55
C ASP A 414 -18.01 1.00 10.80
N ILE A 415 -18.17 -0.04 9.97
CA ILE A 415 -17.46 -1.31 10.12
C ILE A 415 -16.17 -1.24 9.29
N ILE A 416 -15.04 -1.43 9.95
CA ILE A 416 -13.70 -1.41 9.35
C ILE A 416 -13.32 -2.83 8.92
N ASP A 417 -13.53 -3.81 9.80
CA ASP A 417 -13.23 -5.22 9.58
C ASP A 417 -14.26 -6.10 10.31
N ALA A 418 -14.48 -7.32 9.81
CA ALA A 418 -15.35 -8.30 10.44
C ALA A 418 -14.81 -9.72 10.24
N GLN A 419 -14.66 -10.44 11.35
CA GLN A 419 -14.27 -11.86 11.38
C GLN A 419 -15.42 -12.67 11.95
N ILE A 420 -16.04 -13.49 11.11
CA ILE A 420 -17.26 -14.24 11.41
C ILE A 420 -16.91 -15.72 11.54
N PHE A 421 -17.25 -16.32 12.68
CA PHE A 421 -16.95 -17.72 12.95
C PHE A 421 -18.18 -18.48 13.43
N THR A 422 -18.63 -19.44 12.64
CA THR A 422 -19.69 -20.37 13.07
C THR A 422 -19.08 -21.68 13.57
N TRP A 423 -19.30 -22.00 14.85
CA TRP A 423 -18.92 -23.27 15.47
C TRP A 423 -19.93 -24.37 15.10
N ARG A 424 -19.48 -25.63 15.14
CA ARG A 424 -20.30 -26.81 14.78
C ARG A 424 -21.51 -27.03 15.70
N ASN A 425 -21.49 -26.45 16.89
CA ASN A 425 -22.64 -26.43 17.82
C ASN A 425 -23.61 -25.26 17.56
N LYS A 426 -23.54 -24.60 16.39
CA LYS A 426 -24.41 -23.48 15.98
C LYS A 426 -24.26 -22.24 16.87
N ILE A 427 -23.03 -21.95 17.26
CA ILE A 427 -22.67 -20.72 17.94
C ILE A 427 -21.88 -19.86 16.97
N ALA A 428 -22.32 -18.63 16.79
CA ALA A 428 -21.60 -17.61 16.05
C ALA A 428 -20.71 -16.83 17.03
N VAL A 429 -19.45 -16.63 16.65
CA VAL A 429 -18.52 -15.74 17.33
C VAL A 429 -18.07 -14.72 16.30
N ASP A 430 -18.68 -13.55 16.36
CA ASP A 430 -18.49 -12.49 15.39
C ASP A 430 -17.68 -11.36 16.02
N ILE A 431 -16.58 -10.99 15.38
CA ILE A 431 -15.66 -9.97 15.86
C ILE A 431 -15.62 -8.85 14.85
N PHE A 432 -16.05 -7.66 15.26
CA PHE A 432 -16.07 -6.48 14.42
C PHE A 432 -15.06 -5.47 14.91
N GLU A 433 -14.24 -4.95 14.01
CA GLU A 433 -13.53 -3.69 14.23
C GLU A 433 -14.36 -2.56 13.63
N VAL A 434 -14.67 -1.55 14.44
CA VAL A 434 -15.56 -0.46 14.05
C VAL A 434 -14.99 0.90 14.42
N LYS A 435 -15.37 1.94 13.69
CA LYS A 435 -15.11 3.33 14.13
C LYS A 435 -15.96 3.64 15.37
N PRO A 436 -15.45 4.43 16.32
CA PRO A 436 -16.27 4.89 17.43
C PRO A 436 -17.47 5.70 16.91
N PRO A 437 -18.61 5.67 17.61
CA PRO A 437 -19.76 6.51 17.29
C PRO A 437 -19.35 7.99 17.11
N PRO A 438 -20.00 8.74 16.21
CA PRO A 438 -19.62 10.14 15.93
C PRO A 438 -19.62 11.04 17.16
N ASP A 439 -20.50 10.75 18.12
CA ASP A 439 -20.54 11.42 19.41
C ASP A 439 -19.86 10.54 20.47
N GLN A 440 -18.63 10.90 20.80
CA GLN A 440 -17.81 10.17 21.78
C GLN A 440 -18.13 10.55 23.24
N LEU A 441 -18.85 11.65 23.49
CA LEU A 441 -19.22 12.08 24.85
C LEU A 441 -20.23 11.11 25.48
N PHE A 442 -21.13 10.56 24.66
CA PHE A 442 -22.17 9.61 25.07
C PHE A 442 -21.96 8.24 24.39
N GLU A 443 -20.71 7.84 24.24
CA GLU A 443 -20.34 6.60 23.54
C GLU A 443 -21.00 5.36 24.17
N GLU A 444 -21.01 5.25 25.50
CA GLU A 444 -21.60 4.10 26.20
C GLU A 444 -23.11 3.97 25.95
N GLU A 445 -23.85 5.08 25.95
CA GLU A 445 -25.29 5.09 25.65
C GLU A 445 -25.56 4.63 24.21
N ARG A 446 -24.68 4.98 23.27
CA ARG A 446 -24.78 4.52 21.88
C ARG A 446 -24.56 3.02 21.76
N TRP A 447 -23.62 2.46 22.52
CA TRP A 447 -23.39 1.02 22.54
C TRP A 447 -24.59 0.26 23.12
N LEU A 448 -25.14 0.72 24.25
CA LEU A 448 -26.33 0.12 24.87
C LEU A 448 -27.53 0.16 23.91
N ARG A 449 -27.76 1.29 23.24
CA ARG A 449 -28.82 1.40 22.24
C ARG A 449 -28.60 0.45 21.05
N THR A 450 -27.37 0.31 20.59
CA THR A 450 -27.04 -0.58 19.48
C THR A 450 -27.28 -2.05 19.85
N GLU A 451 -26.95 -2.43 21.09
CA GLU A 451 -27.24 -3.75 21.65
C GLU A 451 -28.76 -4.00 21.72
N GLU A 452 -29.54 -3.03 22.21
CA GLU A 452 -31.01 -3.11 22.27
C GLU A 452 -31.66 -3.19 20.88
N ASP A 453 -31.16 -2.42 19.90
CA ASP A 453 -31.62 -2.49 18.51
C ASP A 453 -31.34 -3.88 17.90
N LEU A 454 -30.21 -4.52 18.24
CA LEU A 454 -29.91 -5.89 17.82
C LEU A 454 -30.87 -6.89 18.47
N GLU A 455 -31.13 -6.77 19.77
CA GLU A 455 -32.11 -7.61 20.47
C GLU A 455 -33.50 -7.51 19.82
N ASN A 456 -33.94 -6.28 19.54
CA ASN A 456 -35.23 -6.05 18.88
C ASN A 456 -35.27 -6.57 17.44
N ALA A 457 -34.17 -6.46 16.67
CA ALA A 457 -34.07 -7.01 15.32
C ALA A 457 -34.06 -8.55 15.30
N LEU A 458 -33.41 -9.18 16.29
CA LEU A 458 -33.40 -10.63 16.44
C LEU A 458 -34.76 -11.17 16.90
N ALA A 459 -35.46 -10.43 17.77
CA ALA A 459 -36.81 -10.76 18.23
C ALA A 459 -37.92 -10.44 17.21
N GLY A 460 -37.58 -9.83 16.06
CA GLY A 460 -38.56 -9.42 15.04
C GLY A 460 -39.44 -8.22 15.44
N LYS A 461 -39.09 -7.51 16.52
CA LYS A 461 -39.76 -6.30 16.99
C LYS A 461 -39.34 -5.05 16.20
N LEU A 462 -38.15 -5.09 15.59
CA LEU A 462 -37.61 -4.05 14.72
C LEU A 462 -37.53 -4.56 13.28
N ASP A 463 -38.32 -3.94 12.39
CA ASP A 463 -38.16 -4.10 10.94
C ASP A 463 -36.95 -3.28 10.48
N LEU A 464 -35.79 -3.95 10.46
CA LEU A 464 -34.51 -3.35 10.14
C LEU A 464 -34.47 -2.81 8.71
N MET A 465 -35.12 -3.50 7.76
CA MET A 465 -35.20 -3.06 6.37
C MET A 465 -35.91 -1.72 6.27
N VAL A 466 -37.08 -1.58 6.88
CA VAL A 466 -37.83 -0.32 6.87
C VAL A 466 -37.06 0.80 7.58
N ALA A 467 -36.46 0.50 8.74
CA ALA A 467 -35.68 1.47 9.50
C ALA A 467 -34.46 1.98 8.71
N LEU A 468 -33.73 1.09 8.05
CA LEU A 468 -32.60 1.44 7.19
C LEU A 468 -33.02 2.22 5.97
N HIS A 469 -34.08 1.81 5.27
CA HIS A 469 -34.59 2.57 4.11
C HIS A 469 -34.94 4.01 4.49
N LYS A 470 -35.59 4.21 5.64
CA LYS A 470 -35.89 5.55 6.16
C LYS A 470 -34.62 6.36 6.41
N LYS A 471 -33.59 5.77 7.02
CA LYS A 471 -32.31 6.43 7.29
C LYS A 471 -31.53 6.76 6.01
N ILE A 472 -31.45 5.81 5.08
CA ILE A 472 -30.68 5.91 3.83
C ILE A 472 -31.35 6.86 2.83
N SER A 473 -32.69 6.95 2.81
CA SER A 473 -33.43 7.85 1.92
C SER A 473 -33.08 9.34 2.12
N GLY A 474 -32.71 9.72 3.35
CA GLY A 474 -32.19 11.06 3.65
C GLY A 474 -30.80 11.33 3.04
N TYR A 475 -30.00 10.29 2.83
CA TYR A 475 -28.64 10.38 2.27
C TYR A 475 -28.62 10.40 0.73
N ARG A 476 -29.49 9.62 0.08
CA ARG A 476 -29.55 9.51 -1.40
C ARG A 476 -29.83 10.85 -2.12
N ARG A 477 -30.38 11.86 -1.44
CA ARG A 477 -30.63 13.20 -2.01
C ARG A 477 -29.37 14.03 -2.25
N ARG A 478 -28.17 13.58 -1.83
CA ARG A 478 -26.91 14.35 -1.95
C ARG A 478 -25.91 13.83 -2.99
N HIS A 479 -26.18 12.73 -3.69
CA HIS A 479 -25.20 12.20 -4.64
C HIS A 479 -25.33 12.84 -6.03
N SER A 480 -24.18 13.31 -6.52
CA SER A 480 -23.99 13.94 -7.83
C SER A 480 -24.07 12.88 -8.95
N PRO A 481 -24.63 13.19 -10.14
CA PRO A 481 -24.79 12.23 -11.25
C PRO A 481 -23.49 11.82 -11.98
N LEU A 482 -22.31 12.16 -11.44
CA LEU A 482 -21.05 12.16 -12.20
C LEU A 482 -20.21 10.87 -12.14
N ILE A 483 -20.69 9.78 -11.53
CA ILE A 483 -19.89 8.54 -11.42
C ILE A 483 -20.62 7.40 -12.12
N ASN A 484 -20.27 7.20 -13.38
CA ASN A 484 -20.86 6.22 -14.29
C ASN A 484 -20.04 4.91 -14.36
N ARG A 485 -19.36 4.53 -13.27
CA ARG A 485 -18.67 3.24 -13.21
C ARG A 485 -19.70 2.15 -12.85
N PRO A 486 -19.88 1.12 -13.68
CA PRO A 486 -20.83 0.05 -13.37
C PRO A 486 -20.35 -0.71 -12.13
N ASN A 487 -21.28 -1.11 -11.27
CA ASN A 487 -20.98 -2.04 -10.19
C ASN A 487 -20.48 -3.36 -10.81
N ARG A 488 -19.41 -3.92 -10.27
CA ARG A 488 -18.81 -5.19 -10.73
C ARG A 488 -18.67 -6.11 -9.54
N VAL A 489 -19.01 -7.38 -9.73
CA VAL A 489 -18.79 -8.45 -8.76
C VAL A 489 -17.90 -9.50 -9.40
N GLU A 490 -16.83 -9.89 -8.72
CA GLU A 490 -15.94 -10.97 -9.13
C GLU A 490 -16.01 -12.09 -8.12
N VAL A 491 -16.07 -13.34 -8.59
CA VAL A 491 -16.13 -14.53 -7.75
C VAL A 491 -14.94 -15.41 -8.10
N ASP A 492 -14.12 -15.68 -7.10
CA ASP A 492 -12.87 -16.44 -7.20
C ASP A 492 -12.97 -17.68 -6.31
N ASN A 493 -13.01 -18.85 -6.96
CA ASN A 493 -13.03 -20.17 -6.32
C ASN A 493 -11.69 -20.91 -6.45
N HIS A 494 -10.66 -20.26 -6.99
CA HIS A 494 -9.38 -20.89 -7.29
C HIS A 494 -8.29 -20.48 -6.30
N SER A 495 -8.36 -19.27 -5.77
CA SER A 495 -7.31 -18.74 -4.89
C SER A 495 -7.36 -19.25 -3.45
N SER A 496 -8.47 -19.82 -2.99
CA SER A 496 -8.54 -20.54 -1.72
C SER A 496 -9.03 -21.96 -1.95
N SER A 497 -8.39 -22.91 -1.27
CA SER A 497 -8.80 -24.31 -1.30
C SER A 497 -10.08 -24.57 -0.49
N PHE A 498 -10.48 -23.60 0.35
CA PHE A 498 -11.54 -23.75 1.35
C PHE A 498 -12.71 -22.78 1.17
N PHE A 499 -12.49 -21.62 0.54
CA PHE A 499 -13.47 -20.54 0.50
C PHE A 499 -13.70 -19.97 -0.91
N THR A 500 -14.93 -19.52 -1.14
CA THR A 500 -15.27 -18.66 -2.28
C THR A 500 -14.98 -17.21 -1.90
N ILE A 501 -14.21 -16.51 -2.73
CA ILE A 501 -13.88 -15.10 -2.51
C ILE A 501 -14.75 -14.25 -3.43
N ILE A 502 -15.51 -13.33 -2.85
CA ILE A 502 -16.41 -12.43 -3.58
C ILE A 502 -15.88 -11.00 -3.45
N GLU A 503 -15.39 -10.43 -4.55
CA GLU A 503 -14.96 -9.03 -4.61
C GLU A 503 -16.08 -8.17 -5.19
N VAL A 504 -16.49 -7.12 -4.47
CA VAL A 504 -17.56 -6.20 -4.90
C VAL A 504 -16.97 -4.82 -5.14
N PHE A 505 -16.98 -4.38 -6.40
CA PHE A 505 -16.59 -3.04 -6.83
C PHE A 505 -17.84 -2.17 -7.01
N THR A 506 -18.04 -1.23 -6.09
CA THR A 506 -19.20 -0.33 -6.07
C THR A 506 -18.81 0.97 -5.36
N TYR A 507 -19.65 1.99 -5.52
CA TYR A 507 -19.56 3.18 -4.67
C TYR A 507 -19.94 2.83 -3.23
N ASP A 508 -19.27 3.47 -2.27
CA ASP A 508 -19.59 3.34 -0.86
C ASP A 508 -20.82 4.19 -0.49
N TYR A 509 -21.67 3.66 0.39
CA TYR A 509 -22.84 4.34 0.93
C TYR A 509 -23.31 3.68 2.24
N PRO A 510 -24.00 4.42 3.13
CA PRO A 510 -24.51 3.85 4.37
C PRO A 510 -25.40 2.64 4.12
N GLY A 511 -25.03 1.49 4.69
CA GLY A 511 -25.75 0.22 4.55
C GLY A 511 -25.29 -0.66 3.38
N LEU A 512 -24.17 -0.33 2.72
CA LEU A 512 -23.63 -1.18 1.66
C LEU A 512 -23.38 -2.62 2.13
N LEU A 513 -22.68 -2.82 3.25
CA LEU A 513 -22.40 -4.16 3.78
C LEU A 513 -23.68 -4.92 4.13
N PHE A 514 -24.67 -4.24 4.72
CA PHE A 514 -25.99 -4.81 4.97
C PHE A 514 -26.64 -5.32 3.68
N ASN A 515 -26.64 -4.52 2.61
CA ASN A 515 -27.24 -4.94 1.33
C ASN A 515 -26.50 -6.12 0.69
N ILE A 516 -25.16 -6.15 0.77
CA ILE A 516 -24.36 -7.27 0.25
C ILE A 516 -24.70 -8.54 1.01
N THR A 517 -24.70 -8.48 2.34
CA THR A 517 -24.93 -9.64 3.21
C THR A 517 -26.38 -10.11 3.18
N ASP A 518 -27.34 -9.20 3.06
CA ASP A 518 -28.75 -9.54 2.85
C ASP A 518 -28.98 -10.20 1.48
N ALA A 519 -28.30 -9.76 0.43
CA ALA A 519 -28.35 -10.41 -0.88
C ALA A 519 -27.77 -11.83 -0.85
N LEU A 520 -26.64 -12.04 -0.16
CA LEU A 520 -26.06 -13.37 0.05
C LEU A 520 -27.02 -14.26 0.84
N PHE A 521 -27.62 -13.73 1.91
CA PHE A 521 -28.64 -14.42 2.70
C PHE A 521 -29.89 -14.78 1.88
N ALA A 522 -30.37 -13.88 1.03
CA ALA A 522 -31.51 -14.14 0.12
C ALA A 522 -31.21 -15.26 -0.89
N CYS A 523 -29.94 -15.39 -1.30
CA CYS A 523 -29.43 -16.51 -2.08
C CYS A 523 -29.23 -17.80 -1.26
N ARG A 524 -29.54 -17.79 0.04
CA ARG A 524 -29.34 -18.89 1.01
C ARG A 524 -27.87 -19.29 1.16
N LEU A 525 -26.97 -18.35 0.95
CA LEU A 525 -25.56 -18.52 1.27
C LEU A 525 -25.35 -18.18 2.74
N ASP A 526 -24.50 -18.98 3.39
CA ASP A 526 -24.04 -18.75 4.75
C ASP A 526 -22.67 -18.04 4.67
N ILE A 527 -22.42 -17.10 5.59
CA ILE A 527 -21.24 -16.21 5.57
C ILE A 527 -20.27 -16.63 6.67
#